data_AF-A0A8S1E4Q9-F1
#
_entry.id   AF-A0A8S1E4Q9-F1
#
_cell.length_a   1.000
_cell.length_b   1.000
_cell.length_c   1.000
_cell.angle_alpha   90.00
_cell.angle_beta   90.00
_cell.angle_gamma   90.00
#
_symmetry.space_group_name_H-M   'P 1'
#
loop_
_entity.id
_entity.type
_entity.pdbx_description
1 polymer ?
#
loop_
_entity_poly.entity_id
_entity_poly.type
_entity_poly.pdbx_seq_one_letter_code
_entity_poly.pdbx_strand_id
1 'polypeptide(L)'
;MSTSAAAKDLNKDLCGMLKQLAEYELAVNKNMYKSRAYKQAAATLAKLDYKVSSGEEAKKLKGIGDKISKKIDEFLATGTLKKLDNIHKDANSEAIILLSRVHGIGSAKARELVTDFGVNSLEQLRQRQDELNLNHHQLIGIK
;
A
#
# COMPACT_ATOMS: atom_id res chain seq x y z
N MET A 1 12.66 -32.25 -8.75
CA MET A 1 13.49 -31.28 -7.99
C MET A 1 12.54 -30.32 -7.29
N SER A 2 12.32 -30.53 -6.00
CA SER A 2 11.27 -29.87 -5.21
C SER A 2 11.90 -29.00 -4.14
N THR A 3 12.14 -27.72 -4.42
CA THR A 3 12.46 -26.70 -3.40
C THR A 3 12.33 -25.29 -3.99
N SER A 4 11.17 -24.63 -3.88
CA SER A 4 11.08 -23.15 -3.91
C SER A 4 9.68 -22.64 -3.52
N ALA A 5 9.16 -23.10 -2.38
CA ALA A 5 7.97 -22.48 -1.76
C ALA A 5 8.31 -21.74 -0.46
N ALA A 6 9.33 -22.17 0.28
CA ALA A 6 9.68 -21.61 1.58
C ALA A 6 10.39 -20.25 1.54
N ALA A 7 11.11 -19.91 0.46
CA ALA A 7 11.81 -18.63 0.34
C ALA A 7 10.87 -17.43 0.10
N LYS A 8 9.62 -17.67 -0.33
CA LYS A 8 8.70 -16.62 -0.80
C LYS A 8 8.07 -15.78 0.32
N ASP A 9 8.18 -16.21 1.58
CA ASP A 9 7.43 -15.61 2.69
C ASP A 9 8.32 -15.06 3.82
N LEU A 10 9.65 -15.20 3.77
CA LEU A 10 10.57 -14.86 4.88
C LEU A 10 10.48 -13.40 5.34
N ASN A 11 10.25 -12.48 4.40
CA ASN A 11 10.13 -11.03 4.64
C ASN A 11 8.73 -10.50 4.30
N LYS A 12 7.71 -11.37 4.28
CA LYS A 12 6.37 -11.02 3.81
C LYS A 12 5.73 -9.90 4.60
N ASP A 13 5.91 -9.88 5.92
CA ASP A 13 5.37 -8.83 6.78
C ASP A 13 5.99 -7.46 6.46
N LEU A 14 7.32 -7.41 6.32
CA LEU A 14 8.03 -6.19 5.91
C LEU A 14 7.60 -5.73 4.52
N CYS A 15 7.41 -6.68 3.59
CA CYS A 15 6.92 -6.39 2.25
C CYS A 15 5.49 -5.85 2.28
N GLY A 16 4.62 -6.42 3.10
CA GLY A 16 3.24 -5.98 3.29
C GLY A 16 3.18 -4.56 3.84
N MET A 17 3.91 -4.30 4.91
CA MET A 17 4.06 -2.98 5.53
C MET A 17 4.53 -1.92 4.52
N LEU A 18 5.59 -2.21 3.77
CA LEU A 18 6.12 -1.28 2.77
C LEU A 18 5.15 -1.06 1.61
N LYS A 19 4.41 -2.09 1.18
CA LYS A 19 3.37 -1.96 0.15
C LYS A 19 2.22 -1.06 0.64
N GLN A 20 1.74 -1.24 1.86
CA GLN A 20 0.70 -0.37 2.43
C GLN A 20 1.16 1.09 2.50
N LEU A 21 2.40 1.34 2.93
CA LEU A 21 2.97 2.70 2.88
C LEU A 21 3.04 3.24 1.45
N ALA A 22 3.39 2.40 0.48
CA ALA A 22 3.44 2.82 -0.92
C ALA A 22 2.07 3.20 -1.46
N GLU A 23 1.03 2.45 -1.11
CA GLU A 23 -0.36 2.73 -1.47
C GLU A 23 -0.81 4.04 -0.85
N TYR A 24 -0.56 4.24 0.45
CA TYR A 24 -0.90 5.49 1.13
C TYR A 24 -0.22 6.71 0.51
N GLU A 25 1.10 6.65 0.28
CA GLU A 25 1.81 7.79 -0.29
C GLU A 25 1.30 8.13 -1.70
N LEU A 26 0.88 7.12 -2.48
CA LEU A 26 0.32 7.34 -3.81
C LEU A 26 -1.12 7.87 -3.77
N ALA A 27 -1.97 7.25 -2.96
CA ALA A 27 -3.41 7.49 -2.93
C ALA A 27 -3.73 8.80 -2.18
N VAL A 28 -3.12 8.98 -1.02
CA VAL A 28 -3.39 10.10 -0.12
C VAL A 28 -2.40 11.24 -0.40
N ASN A 29 -1.09 11.02 -0.29
CA ASN A 29 -0.11 12.11 -0.44
C ASN A 29 0.21 12.49 -1.90
N LYS A 30 -0.31 11.76 -2.90
CA LYS A 30 0.04 11.92 -4.32
C LYS A 30 1.55 11.90 -4.59
N ASN A 31 2.33 11.24 -3.72
CA ASN A 31 3.78 11.20 -3.76
C ASN A 31 4.27 9.93 -4.47
N MET A 32 4.30 10.00 -5.81
CA MET A 32 4.75 8.90 -6.66
C MET A 32 6.18 8.45 -6.37
N TYR A 33 7.08 9.40 -6.05
CA TYR A 33 8.48 9.10 -5.76
C TYR A 33 8.63 8.25 -4.49
N LYS A 34 7.94 8.61 -3.40
CA LYS A 34 7.94 7.83 -2.17
C LYS A 34 7.26 6.48 -2.36
N SER A 35 6.13 6.44 -3.06
CA SER A 35 5.46 5.18 -3.38
C SER A 35 6.38 4.23 -4.14
N ARG A 36 7.10 4.72 -5.15
CA ARG A 36 8.07 3.93 -5.92
C ARG A 36 9.23 3.44 -5.06
N ALA A 37 9.76 4.28 -4.17
CA ALA A 37 10.82 3.88 -3.25
C ALA A 37 10.38 2.72 -2.33
N TYR A 38 9.19 2.81 -1.73
CA TYR A 38 8.67 1.73 -0.89
C TYR A 38 8.36 0.45 -1.68
N LYS A 39 7.80 0.55 -2.90
CA LYS A 39 7.60 -0.60 -3.79
C LYS A 39 8.92 -1.28 -4.15
N GLN A 40 9.96 -0.48 -4.44
CA GLN A 40 11.28 -1.00 -4.76
C GLN A 40 11.89 -1.72 -3.55
N ALA A 41 11.81 -1.13 -2.35
CA ALA A 41 12.27 -1.75 -1.12
C ALA A 41 11.55 -3.10 -0.86
N ALA A 42 10.22 -3.14 -0.98
CA ALA A 42 9.46 -4.37 -0.84
C ALA A 42 9.86 -5.43 -1.88
N ALA A 43 10.09 -5.03 -3.13
CA ALA A 43 10.53 -5.93 -4.19
C ALA A 43 11.95 -6.47 -3.95
N THR A 44 12.84 -5.68 -3.35
CA THR A 44 14.18 -6.13 -2.94
C THR A 44 14.09 -7.15 -1.81
N LEU A 45 13.30 -6.88 -0.77
CA LEU A 45 13.13 -7.79 0.38
C LEU A 45 12.45 -9.12 -0.01
N ALA A 46 11.52 -9.09 -0.95
CA ALA A 46 10.80 -10.27 -1.43
C ALA A 46 11.69 -11.27 -2.21
N LYS A 47 12.89 -10.84 -2.63
CA LYS A 47 13.84 -11.67 -3.38
C LYS A 47 14.93 -12.28 -2.50
N LEU A 48 14.94 -11.97 -1.20
CA LEU A 48 15.96 -12.49 -0.29
C LEU A 48 15.59 -13.90 0.15
N ASP A 49 16.58 -14.80 0.13
CA ASP A 49 16.49 -16.16 0.67
C ASP A 49 16.72 -16.22 2.20
N TYR A 50 16.79 -15.06 2.87
CA TYR A 50 16.95 -14.93 4.31
C TYR A 50 16.03 -13.86 4.90
N LYS A 51 15.75 -13.98 6.20
CA LYS A 51 14.93 -13.02 6.94
C LYS A 51 15.78 -11.82 7.38
N VAL A 52 15.31 -10.62 7.08
CA VAL A 52 15.95 -9.38 7.52
C VAL A 52 15.69 -9.17 9.00
N SER A 53 16.77 -8.98 9.75
CA SER A 53 16.72 -8.88 11.21
C SER A 53 16.92 -7.46 11.75
N SER A 54 17.37 -6.52 10.92
CA SER A 54 17.51 -5.11 11.30
C SER A 54 17.41 -4.17 10.10
N GLY A 55 17.11 -2.91 10.36
CA GLY A 55 17.14 -1.84 9.36
C GLY A 55 18.55 -1.57 8.84
N GLU A 56 19.60 -1.75 9.66
CA GLU A 56 20.99 -1.64 9.19
C GLU A 56 21.34 -2.67 8.13
N GLU A 57 20.89 -3.92 8.31
CA GLU A 57 21.03 -4.96 7.29
C GLU A 57 20.24 -4.59 6.03
N ALA A 58 19.00 -4.14 6.20
CA ALA A 58 18.16 -3.69 5.10
C ALA A 58 18.80 -2.53 4.31
N LYS A 59 19.45 -1.58 4.99
CA LYS A 59 20.08 -0.39 4.40
C LYS A 59 21.23 -0.72 3.44
N LYS A 60 21.84 -1.91 3.57
CA LYS A 60 22.86 -2.41 2.63
C LYS A 60 22.27 -2.82 1.28
N LEU A 61 20.95 -3.01 1.22
CA LEU A 61 20.25 -3.47 0.03
C LEU A 61 19.89 -2.30 -0.90
N LYS A 62 19.97 -2.55 -2.21
CA LYS A 62 19.64 -1.55 -3.23
C LYS A 62 18.16 -1.12 -3.11
N GLY A 63 17.97 0.20 -3.02
CA GLY A 63 16.64 0.81 -2.93
C GLY A 63 16.13 1.03 -1.50
N ILE A 64 16.92 0.67 -0.47
CA ILE A 64 16.59 0.89 0.93
C ILE A 64 17.53 1.96 1.52
N GLY A 65 17.00 3.15 1.75
CA GLY A 65 17.73 4.25 2.39
C GLY A 65 17.42 4.39 3.87
N ASP A 66 18.06 5.37 4.52
CA ASP A 66 17.97 5.62 5.97
C ASP A 66 16.53 5.74 6.52
N LYS A 67 15.64 6.37 5.75
CA LYS A 67 14.23 6.55 6.14
C LYS A 67 13.40 5.28 6.05
N ILE A 68 13.80 4.32 5.21
CA ILE A 68 13.11 3.04 5.03
C ILE A 68 13.67 2.06 6.06
N SER A 69 14.99 2.01 6.25
CA SER A 69 15.61 1.18 7.28
C SER A 69 15.07 1.48 8.68
N LYS A 70 14.94 2.77 9.06
CA LYS A 70 14.35 3.15 10.34
C LYS A 70 12.91 2.64 10.55
N LYS A 71 12.12 2.56 9.48
CA LYS A 71 10.76 2.00 9.55
C LYS A 71 10.77 0.48 9.68
N ILE A 72 11.73 -0.17 9.04
CA ILE A 72 11.96 -1.61 9.20
C ILE A 72 12.33 -1.89 10.66
N ASP A 73 13.25 -1.13 11.25
CA ASP A 73 13.59 -1.26 12.68
C ASP A 73 12.38 -1.04 13.59
N GLU A 74 11.61 0.02 13.36
CA GLU A 74 10.38 0.27 14.12
C GLU A 74 9.43 -0.92 14.04
N PHE A 75 9.15 -1.42 12.82
CA PHE A 75 8.24 -2.54 12.62
C PHE A 75 8.76 -3.85 13.23
N LEU A 76 10.07 -4.12 13.16
CA LEU A 76 10.67 -5.29 13.79
C LEU A 76 10.61 -5.23 15.32
N ALA A 77 10.72 -4.03 15.90
CA ALA A 77 10.69 -3.83 17.33
C ALA A 77 9.27 -3.88 17.93
N THR A 78 8.26 -3.35 17.22
CA THR A 78 6.91 -3.16 17.76
C THR A 78 5.86 -4.08 17.11
N GLY A 79 6.19 -4.72 15.99
CA GLY A 79 5.25 -5.44 15.13
C GLY A 79 4.30 -4.54 14.31
N THR A 80 4.34 -3.22 14.51
CA THR A 80 3.42 -2.26 13.86
C THR A 80 4.10 -0.92 13.56
N LEU A 81 3.66 -0.19 12.54
CA LEU A 81 4.09 1.20 12.36
C LEU A 81 3.07 2.14 12.95
N LYS A 82 3.50 3.07 13.81
CA LYS A 82 2.63 4.17 14.28
C LYS A 82 2.01 4.94 13.12
N LYS A 83 2.77 5.10 12.04
CA LYS A 83 2.27 5.76 10.83
C LYS A 83 1.12 4.98 10.19
N LEU A 84 1.22 3.66 10.09
CA LEU A 84 0.12 2.86 9.53
C LEU A 84 -1.10 2.87 10.44
N ASP A 85 -0.90 2.77 11.75
CA ASP A 85 -1.99 2.89 12.74
C ASP A 85 -2.75 4.22 12.60
N ASN A 86 -2.02 5.33 12.47
CA ASN A 86 -2.64 6.64 12.24
C ASN A 86 -3.36 6.74 10.89
N ILE A 87 -2.84 6.09 9.85
CA ILE A 87 -3.49 6.04 8.53
C ILE A 87 -4.81 5.29 8.61
N HIS A 88 -4.83 4.15 9.30
CA HIS A 88 -6.04 3.34 9.50
C HIS A 88 -7.09 4.02 10.38
N LYS A 89 -6.69 4.99 11.22
CA LYS A 89 -7.62 5.81 12.00
C LYS A 89 -8.28 6.93 11.20
N ASP A 90 -7.70 7.33 10.06
CA ASP A 90 -8.30 8.34 9.19
C ASP A 90 -9.22 7.67 8.16
N ALA A 91 -10.53 7.67 8.44
CA ALA A 91 -11.54 7.00 7.63
C ALA A 91 -11.52 7.45 6.15
N ASN A 92 -11.19 8.72 5.90
CA ASN A 92 -11.07 9.25 4.53
C ASN A 92 -9.87 8.64 3.80
N SER A 93 -8.69 8.62 4.43
CA SER A 93 -7.49 7.99 3.87
C SER A 93 -7.71 6.51 3.58
N GLU A 94 -8.34 5.80 4.52
CA GLU A 94 -8.64 4.38 4.35
C GLU A 94 -9.59 4.15 3.16
N ALA A 95 -10.67 4.92 3.06
CA ALA A 95 -11.59 4.86 1.93
C ALA A 95 -10.90 5.19 0.60
N ILE A 96 -10.06 6.24 0.55
CA ILE A 96 -9.31 6.60 -0.66
C ILE A 96 -8.40 5.45 -1.11
N ILE A 97 -7.68 4.81 -0.18
CA ILE A 97 -6.83 3.66 -0.49
C ILE A 97 -7.68 2.50 -1.00
N LEU A 98 -8.76 2.16 -0.31
CA LEU A 98 -9.65 1.06 -0.65
C LEU A 98 -10.22 1.21 -2.06
N LEU A 99 -10.80 2.37 -2.37
CA LEU A 99 -11.42 2.64 -3.67
C LEU A 99 -10.36 2.72 -4.78
N SER A 100 -9.14 3.19 -4.48
CA SER A 100 -8.05 3.26 -5.48
C SER A 100 -7.53 1.89 -5.95
N ARG A 101 -7.95 0.80 -5.31
CA ARG A 101 -7.63 -0.58 -5.72
C ARG A 101 -8.56 -1.09 -6.81
N VAL A 102 -9.70 -0.43 -7.03
CA VAL A 102 -10.68 -0.79 -8.06
C VAL A 102 -10.11 -0.45 -9.43
N HIS A 103 -10.23 -1.38 -10.38
CA HIS A 103 -9.73 -1.16 -11.74
C HIS A 103 -10.40 0.07 -12.36
N GLY A 104 -9.60 0.97 -12.94
CA GLY A 104 -10.08 2.24 -13.50
C GLY A 104 -10.28 3.38 -12.49
N ILE A 105 -10.24 3.11 -11.17
CA ILE A 105 -10.32 4.12 -10.12
C ILE A 105 -8.91 4.42 -9.59
N GLY A 106 -8.33 5.51 -10.07
CA GLY A 106 -7.06 6.03 -9.54
C GLY A 106 -7.27 6.91 -8.30
N SER A 107 -6.16 7.35 -7.70
CA SER A 107 -6.16 8.21 -6.49
C SER A 107 -6.93 9.53 -6.63
N ALA A 108 -7.02 10.07 -7.85
CA ALA A 108 -7.80 11.25 -8.14
C ALA A 108 -9.31 10.97 -8.01
N LYS A 109 -9.82 9.96 -8.72
CA LYS A 109 -11.23 9.58 -8.67
C LYS A 109 -11.62 9.02 -7.29
N ALA A 110 -10.77 8.21 -6.67
CA ALA A 110 -11.01 7.72 -5.31
C ALA A 110 -11.19 8.85 -4.30
N ARG A 111 -10.40 9.93 -4.42
CA ARG A 111 -10.57 11.11 -3.57
C ARG A 111 -11.89 11.83 -3.84
N GLU A 112 -12.21 12.09 -5.11
CA GLU A 112 -13.48 12.70 -5.52
C GLU A 112 -14.69 11.91 -4.97
N LEU A 113 -14.66 10.58 -5.07
CA LEU A 113 -15.70 9.70 -4.53
C LEU A 113 -15.88 9.88 -3.01
N VAL A 114 -14.79 10.01 -2.27
CA VAL A 114 -14.83 10.19 -0.81
C VAL A 114 -15.25 11.61 -0.43
N THR A 115 -14.67 12.64 -1.06
CA THR A 115 -14.88 14.04 -0.64
C THR A 115 -16.17 14.63 -1.17
N ASP A 116 -16.53 14.32 -2.41
CA ASP A 116 -17.61 15.01 -3.13
C ASP A 116 -18.91 14.19 -3.07
N PHE A 117 -18.78 12.86 -3.07
CA PHE A 117 -19.92 11.94 -3.05
C PHE A 117 -20.12 11.20 -1.72
N GLY A 118 -19.17 11.32 -0.78
CA GLY A 118 -19.25 10.67 0.54
C GLY A 118 -19.17 9.14 0.49
N VAL A 119 -18.65 8.57 -0.60
CA VAL A 119 -18.51 7.11 -0.78
C VAL A 119 -17.29 6.64 -0.01
N ASN A 120 -17.49 5.84 1.04
CA ASN A 120 -16.43 5.35 1.90
C ASN A 120 -16.24 3.82 1.88
N SER A 121 -17.05 3.10 1.09
CA SER A 121 -17.01 1.64 0.99
C SER A 121 -17.24 1.15 -0.44
N LEU A 122 -16.80 -0.08 -0.73
CA LEU A 122 -17.04 -0.74 -2.01
C LEU A 122 -18.53 -1.02 -2.25
N GLU A 123 -19.31 -1.25 -1.18
CA GLU A 123 -20.75 -1.44 -1.28
C GLU A 123 -21.45 -0.16 -1.71
N GLN A 124 -21.13 0.98 -1.09
CA GLN A 124 -21.66 2.28 -1.53
C GLN A 124 -21.25 2.60 -2.96
N LEU A 125 -20.00 2.31 -3.33
CA LEU A 125 -19.52 2.47 -4.70
C LEU A 125 -20.37 1.64 -5.68
N ARG A 126 -20.76 0.41 -5.30
CA ARG A 126 -21.57 -0.50 -6.10
C ARG A 126 -23.03 -0.08 -6.20
N GLN A 127 -23.62 0.42 -5.11
CA GLN A 127 -25.03 0.78 -5.05
C GLN A 127 -25.32 2.12 -5.74
N ARG A 128 -24.34 3.02 -5.75
CA ARG A 128 -24.52 4.39 -6.24
C ARG A 128 -23.89 4.63 -7.61
N GLN A 129 -23.54 3.59 -8.37
CA GLN A 129 -22.80 3.72 -9.65
C GLN A 129 -23.43 4.72 -10.62
N ASP A 130 -24.76 4.79 -10.66
CA ASP A 130 -25.53 5.69 -11.52
C ASP A 130 -25.39 7.18 -11.13
N GLU A 131 -25.02 7.47 -9.87
CA GLU A 131 -24.82 8.83 -9.35
C GLU A 131 -23.37 9.33 -9.46
N LEU A 132 -22.41 8.43 -9.71
CA LEU A 132 -20.97 8.69 -9.52
C LEU A 132 -20.22 9.06 -10.81
N ASN A 133 -20.94 9.29 -11.92
CA ASN A 133 -20.40 9.67 -13.22
C ASN A 133 -19.15 8.85 -13.61
N LEU A 134 -19.29 7.52 -13.57
CA LEU A 134 -18.20 6.57 -13.81
C LEU A 134 -18.07 6.22 -15.29
N ASN A 135 -16.84 6.07 -15.77
CA ASN A 135 -16.60 5.64 -17.16
C ASN A 135 -16.71 4.12 -17.32
N HIS A 136 -16.69 3.66 -18.57
CA HIS A 136 -16.77 2.22 -18.91
C HIS A 136 -15.71 1.36 -18.17
N HIS A 137 -14.46 1.80 -18.11
CA HIS A 137 -13.39 1.07 -17.42
C HIS A 137 -13.60 0.98 -15.91
N GLN A 138 -14.14 2.03 -15.29
CA GLN A 138 -14.46 2.07 -13.86
C GLN A 138 -15.63 1.15 -13.53
N LEU A 139 -16.68 1.16 -14.36
CA LEU A 139 -17.82 0.26 -14.21
C LEU A 139 -17.43 -1.21 -14.35
N ILE A 140 -16.49 -1.53 -15.26
CA ILE A 140 -15.93 -2.88 -15.35
C ILE A 140 -15.21 -3.27 -14.05
N GLY A 141 -14.43 -2.36 -13.46
CA GLY A 141 -13.68 -2.65 -12.24
C GLY A 141 -14.53 -2.89 -10.99
N ILE A 142 -15.79 -2.45 -10.98
CA ILE A 142 -16.70 -2.55 -9.83
C ILE A 142 -17.46 -3.89 -9.81
N LYS A 143 -17.66 -4.51 -10.98
CA LYS A 143 -18.38 -5.78 -11.16
C LYS A 143 -17.66 -6.97 -10.56
#